data_AF-A0A496U793-F1
#
_entry.id   AF-A0A496U793-F1
#
_cell.length_a   1.000
_cell.length_b   1.000
_cell.length_c   1.000
_cell.angle_alpha   90.00
_cell.angle_beta   90.00
_cell.angle_gamma   90.00
#
_symmetry.space_group_name_H-M   'P 1'
#
loop_
_entity.id
_entity.type
_entity.pdbx_description
1 polymer ?
#
loop_
_entity_poly.entity_id
_entity_poly.type
_entity_poly.pdbx_seq_one_letter_code
_entity_poly.pdbx_strand_id
1 'polypeptide(L)'
;NGIKYNSATISPDIEGVIKILFHPWKTWLFTAGMKYRENFYPSFGIEYSIDSLLFFRLGYYHDVTVSRYKRLRAGIGVNLENYSVNYALVPRGELGYSHLVTLFYTAPFKLKIPGKRKTESLLVLRIRDRKYRYPLSAQVDVLYGENKKITLKSDPQNGEVHIRKSGGLTIRIKKEGYYPCSLSVYLKEGETIKKTILLDRVQESFVYGFVYEKGTIHPISGVRIYYEGPQSGDVITSANGSYKITLERPGEYVLKVTKFGFSRDSTTIIVDPGRKYSKNFYLEKSFKEVKLEMIHFETAMADLKPEAYPILNRIGKFLQEYPEVKIRVSGHTDPREIHTSRFASNWELSRARAESVKEYLIKKFKISPDRIEIAYYADTRPIAPNDTEDGMAKNRRVEFEIIRR
;
A
#
# COMPACT_ATOMS: atom_id res chain seq x y z
N ASN A 1 15.47 -1.39 56.64
CA ASN A 1 16.11 -1.57 57.97
C ASN A 1 15.29 -0.95 59.09
N GLY A 2 14.03 -1.35 59.25
CA GLY A 2 13.21 -0.92 60.38
C GLY A 2 12.11 -1.95 60.63
N ILE A 3 12.27 -2.77 61.66
CA ILE A 3 11.23 -3.68 62.15
C ILE A 3 10.30 -2.82 63.00
N LYS A 4 9.04 -2.65 62.59
CA LYS A 4 8.04 -1.97 63.43
C LYS A 4 7.39 -3.02 64.33
N TYR A 5 7.46 -2.79 65.63
CA TYR A 5 6.76 -3.58 66.64
C TYR A 5 5.49 -2.84 67.02
N ASN A 6 4.33 -3.44 66.78
CA ASN A 6 3.07 -2.98 67.33
C ASN A 6 2.58 -4.04 68.32
N SER A 7 2.66 -3.75 69.61
CA SER A 7 1.98 -4.53 70.65
C SER A 7 0.55 -4.03 70.80
N ALA A 8 -0.38 -4.95 71.01
CA ALA A 8 -1.75 -4.63 71.36
C ALA A 8 -2.11 -5.43 72.62
N THR A 9 -2.42 -4.73 73.71
CA THR A 9 -2.83 -5.34 74.97
C THR A 9 -4.32 -5.64 74.89
N ILE A 10 -4.70 -6.91 74.99
CA ILE A 10 -6.10 -7.36 74.83
C ILE A 10 -6.77 -7.52 76.22
N SER A 11 -5.99 -7.73 77.29
CA SER A 11 -6.45 -7.83 78.69
C SER A 11 -5.26 -7.59 79.66
N PRO A 12 -5.46 -7.14 80.92
CA PRO A 12 -4.37 -6.91 81.88
C PRO A 12 -3.43 -8.12 82.10
N ASP A 13 -3.93 -9.35 81.88
CA ASP A 13 -3.15 -10.58 82.04
C ASP A 13 -2.65 -11.20 80.71
N ILE A 14 -2.96 -10.57 79.56
CA ILE A 14 -2.63 -11.10 78.22
C ILE A 14 -2.05 -9.98 77.33
N GLU A 15 -0.73 -10.00 77.14
CA GLU A 15 -0.05 -9.21 76.12
C GLU A 15 0.08 -10.00 74.81
N GLY A 16 -0.49 -9.44 73.74
CA GLY A 16 -0.32 -9.93 72.37
C GLY A 16 0.75 -9.12 71.63
N VAL A 17 1.69 -9.81 70.96
CA VAL A 17 2.72 -9.14 70.14
C VAL A 17 2.59 -9.62 68.69
N ILE A 18 2.30 -8.69 67.79
CA ILE A 18 2.30 -8.93 66.34
C ILE A 18 3.59 -8.37 65.76
N LYS A 19 4.38 -9.24 65.12
CA LYS A 19 5.63 -8.87 64.45
C LYS A 19 5.50 -9.09 62.96
N ILE A 20 5.75 -8.01 62.22
CA ILE A 20 5.82 -8.00 60.76
C ILE A 20 7.28 -7.74 60.38
N LEU A 21 7.91 -8.74 59.80
CA LEU A 21 9.32 -8.72 59.41
C LEU A 21 9.43 -8.66 57.89
N PHE A 22 10.16 -7.66 57.41
CA PHE A 22 10.45 -7.48 55.99
C PHE A 22 11.92 -7.85 55.74
N HIS A 23 12.15 -8.90 54.96
CA HIS A 23 13.50 -9.27 54.53
C HIS A 23 13.77 -8.71 53.13
N PRO A 24 14.97 -8.14 52.85
CA PRO A 24 15.28 -7.55 51.54
C PRO A 24 15.33 -8.57 50.38
N TRP A 25 15.19 -9.87 50.68
CA TRP A 25 15.22 -10.96 49.71
C TRP A 25 13.83 -11.57 49.47
N LYS A 26 12.81 -10.73 49.24
CA LYS A 26 11.52 -11.12 48.64
C LYS A 26 10.62 -12.05 49.49
N THR A 27 10.76 -12.04 50.81
CA THR A 27 9.92 -12.84 51.73
C THR A 27 9.17 -11.95 52.73
N TRP A 28 7.90 -12.27 52.95
CA TRP A 28 7.03 -11.60 53.93
C TRP A 28 6.76 -12.53 55.09
N LEU A 29 7.09 -12.13 56.32
CA LEU A 29 6.85 -12.92 57.53
C LEU A 29 5.89 -12.18 58.47
N PHE A 30 4.73 -12.78 58.70
CA PHE A 30 3.75 -12.34 59.68
C PHE A 30 3.72 -13.34 60.84
N THR A 31 4.00 -12.88 62.05
CA THR A 31 3.95 -13.72 63.25
C THR A 31 3.15 -13.04 64.34
N ALA A 32 2.22 -13.76 64.93
CA ALA A 32 1.42 -13.33 66.08
C ALA A 32 1.67 -14.30 67.24
N GLY A 33 2.01 -13.77 68.40
CA GLY A 33 2.20 -14.55 69.62
C GLY A 33 1.41 -13.96 70.78
N MET A 34 0.99 -14.83 71.69
CA MET A 34 0.23 -14.46 72.89
C MET A 34 0.97 -14.93 74.14
N LYS A 35 1.07 -14.09 75.18
CA LYS A 35 1.53 -14.51 76.50
C LYS A 35 0.34 -15.12 77.25
N TYR A 36 0.45 -16.38 77.67
CA TYR A 36 -0.68 -17.10 78.29
C TYR A 36 -0.46 -17.43 79.78
N ARG A 37 0.79 -17.66 80.22
CA ARG A 37 1.22 -17.83 81.63
C ARG A 37 2.69 -17.40 81.80
N GLU A 38 3.17 -17.19 83.03
CA GLU A 38 4.61 -16.97 83.28
C GLU A 38 5.42 -18.11 82.62
N ASN A 39 6.22 -17.75 81.62
CA ASN A 39 7.12 -18.61 80.86
C ASN A 39 6.50 -19.50 79.77
N PHE A 40 5.26 -19.27 79.31
CA PHE A 40 4.70 -19.98 78.14
C PHE A 40 4.05 -19.05 77.10
N TYR A 41 4.52 -19.15 75.86
CA TYR A 41 4.13 -18.25 74.76
C TYR A 41 3.82 -19.02 73.48
N PRO A 42 2.54 -19.33 73.19
CA PRO A 42 2.15 -19.86 71.88
C PRO A 42 2.34 -18.80 70.78
N SER A 43 2.77 -19.25 69.60
CA SER A 43 2.99 -18.42 68.42
C SER A 43 2.46 -19.08 67.15
N PHE A 44 1.87 -18.27 66.29
CA PHE A 44 1.42 -18.64 64.97
C PHE A 44 2.02 -17.70 63.93
N GLY A 45 2.44 -18.23 62.79
CA GLY A 45 3.05 -17.44 61.73
C GLY A 45 2.67 -17.89 60.34
N ILE A 46 2.65 -16.93 59.42
CA ILE A 46 2.50 -17.15 57.98
C ILE A 46 3.71 -16.51 57.30
N GLU A 47 4.41 -17.28 56.47
CA GLU A 47 5.54 -16.81 55.67
C GLU A 47 5.25 -17.02 54.18
N TYR A 48 5.49 -15.99 53.37
CA TYR A 48 5.26 -16.02 51.93
C TYR A 48 6.56 -15.69 51.17
N SER A 49 6.98 -16.58 50.27
CA SER A 49 8.10 -16.37 49.36
C SER A 49 7.61 -16.13 47.92
N ILE A 50 8.24 -15.19 47.21
CA ILE A 50 7.87 -14.80 45.83
C ILE A 50 7.95 -15.96 44.82
N ASP A 51 8.59 -17.08 45.17
CA ASP A 51 8.58 -18.32 44.38
C ASP A 51 7.36 -19.22 44.63
N SER A 52 6.23 -18.64 45.05
CA SER A 52 4.89 -19.27 45.14
C SER A 52 4.71 -20.31 46.25
N LEU A 53 5.47 -20.19 47.34
CA LEU A 53 5.33 -21.07 48.50
C LEU A 53 4.75 -20.28 49.68
N LEU A 54 3.66 -20.78 50.24
CA LEU A 54 3.03 -20.26 51.45
C LEU A 54 3.28 -21.25 52.58
N PHE A 55 3.89 -20.78 53.65
CA PHE A 55 4.27 -21.58 54.79
C PHE A 55 3.44 -21.18 56.00
N PHE A 56 2.89 -22.17 56.70
CA PHE A 56 2.32 -21.99 58.03
C PHE A 56 3.33 -22.41 59.08
N ARG A 57 3.35 -21.73 60.22
CA ARG A 57 4.20 -22.06 61.38
C ARG A 57 3.34 -22.06 62.63
N LEU A 58 3.32 -23.20 63.32
CA LEU A 58 2.76 -23.37 64.66
C LEU A 58 3.90 -23.76 65.60
N GLY A 59 4.09 -23.00 66.67
CA GLY A 59 5.11 -23.30 67.67
C GLY A 59 4.82 -22.61 69.01
N TYR A 60 5.38 -23.13 70.09
CA TYR A 60 5.30 -22.52 71.42
C TYR A 60 6.70 -22.27 71.95
N TYR A 61 6.85 -21.35 72.90
CA TYR A 61 8.10 -21.12 73.63
C TYR A 61 7.89 -21.38 75.13
N HIS A 62 8.89 -22.02 75.74
CA HIS A 62 9.00 -22.22 77.17
C HIS A 62 10.35 -21.69 77.66
N ASP A 63 10.35 -20.84 78.70
CA ASP A 63 11.56 -20.21 79.22
C ASP A 63 12.28 -21.18 80.16
N VAL A 64 13.44 -21.70 79.76
CA VAL A 64 14.30 -22.53 80.63
C VAL A 64 15.69 -21.91 80.67
N THR A 65 16.06 -21.37 81.82
CA THR A 65 17.38 -20.79 82.10
C THR A 65 18.41 -21.90 82.29
N VAL A 66 19.13 -22.25 81.23
CA VAL A 66 20.39 -22.99 81.34
C VAL A 66 21.48 -22.18 80.65
N SER A 67 22.31 -21.51 81.45
CA SER A 67 23.40 -20.67 80.96
C SER A 67 24.70 -21.48 80.85
N ARG A 68 25.26 -21.55 79.63
CA ARG A 68 26.71 -21.50 79.37
C ARG A 68 27.07 -21.46 77.89
N TYR A 69 26.20 -21.94 77.02
CA TYR A 69 26.35 -21.79 75.58
C TYR A 69 25.43 -20.64 75.14
N LYS A 70 25.88 -19.70 74.31
CA LYS A 70 25.04 -18.57 73.82
C LYS A 70 24.85 -18.58 72.30
N ARG A 71 25.34 -19.60 71.58
CA ARG A 71 25.41 -19.59 70.11
C ARG A 71 25.19 -20.92 69.40
N LEU A 72 24.97 -22.04 70.09
CA LEU A 72 24.71 -23.32 69.42
C LEU A 72 23.21 -23.42 69.08
N ARG A 73 22.88 -23.68 67.81
CA ARG A 73 21.54 -24.06 67.36
C ARG A 73 21.63 -25.52 66.90
N ALA A 74 20.79 -26.37 67.45
CA ALA A 74 20.69 -27.77 67.03
C ALA A 74 19.22 -28.09 66.74
N GLY A 75 18.97 -28.83 65.66
CA GLY A 75 17.62 -29.19 65.26
C GLY A 75 17.60 -30.44 64.41
N ILE A 76 16.47 -31.15 64.47
CA ILE A 76 16.17 -32.32 63.65
C ILE A 76 14.87 -32.03 62.90
N GLY A 77 14.88 -32.35 61.61
CA GLY A 77 13.74 -32.15 60.72
C GLY A 77 13.41 -33.42 59.97
N VAL A 78 12.13 -33.71 59.80
CA VAL A 78 11.63 -34.80 58.96
C VAL A 78 10.74 -34.20 57.88
N ASN A 79 11.08 -34.49 56.62
CA ASN A 79 10.30 -34.07 55.45
C ASN A 79 9.48 -35.26 54.92
N LEU A 80 8.18 -35.05 54.74
CA LEU A 80 7.24 -36.02 54.18
C LEU A 80 6.42 -35.29 53.10
N GLU A 81 6.86 -35.42 51.85
CA GLU A 81 6.24 -34.80 50.66
C GLU A 81 5.99 -33.29 50.84
N ASN A 82 4.73 -32.88 50.99
CA ASN A 82 4.29 -31.49 51.14
C ASN A 82 4.33 -31.01 52.60
N TYR A 83 4.69 -31.87 53.55
CA TYR A 83 4.76 -31.52 54.97
C TYR A 83 6.20 -31.58 55.46
N SER A 84 6.62 -30.63 56.28
CA SER A 84 7.86 -30.75 57.04
C SER A 84 7.67 -30.40 58.49
N VAL A 85 8.20 -31.24 59.38
CA VAL A 85 8.23 -30.97 60.82
C VAL A 85 9.67 -30.71 61.21
N ASN A 86 9.93 -29.48 61.63
CA ASN A 86 11.25 -29.05 62.06
C ASN A 86 11.23 -28.70 63.53
N TYR A 87 12.12 -29.31 64.29
CA TYR A 87 12.36 -28.95 65.68
C TYR A 87 13.75 -28.34 65.82
N ALA A 88 13.84 -27.17 66.45
CA ALA A 88 15.11 -26.50 66.71
C ALA A 88 15.17 -25.93 68.13
N LEU A 89 16.33 -26.08 68.77
CA LEU A 89 16.69 -25.38 69.99
C LEU A 89 17.37 -24.06 69.61
N VAL A 90 16.79 -22.93 70.01
CA VAL A 90 17.23 -21.59 69.59
C VAL A 90 17.56 -20.73 70.82
N PRO A 91 18.82 -20.28 71.00
CA PRO A 91 19.16 -19.36 72.10
C PRO A 91 18.59 -17.96 71.84
N ARG A 92 18.03 -17.32 72.88
CA ARG A 92 17.40 -15.98 72.76
C ARG A 92 17.92 -14.98 73.80
N GLY A 93 19.21 -14.66 73.72
CA GLY A 93 19.82 -13.61 74.55
C GLY A 93 19.85 -13.99 76.04
N GLU A 94 19.34 -13.13 76.92
CA GLU A 94 19.28 -13.37 78.37
C GLU A 94 18.08 -14.24 78.81
N LEU A 95 17.13 -14.49 77.89
CA LEU A 95 15.89 -15.25 78.11
C LEU A 95 16.05 -16.77 77.82
N GLY A 96 17.24 -17.32 78.09
CA GLY A 96 17.49 -18.76 77.96
C GLY A 96 17.37 -19.35 76.53
N TYR A 97 16.96 -20.62 76.49
CA TYR A 97 16.80 -21.41 75.26
C TYR A 97 15.32 -21.63 74.93
N SER A 98 14.95 -21.44 73.68
CA SER A 98 13.60 -21.71 73.18
C SER A 98 13.56 -23.01 72.38
N HIS A 99 12.59 -23.87 72.68
CA HIS A 99 12.22 -24.97 71.80
C HIS A 99 11.29 -24.42 70.70
N LEU A 100 11.61 -24.67 69.44
CA LEU A 100 10.79 -24.25 68.31
C LEU A 100 10.41 -25.49 67.51
N VAL A 101 9.15 -25.91 67.62
CA VAL A 101 8.53 -26.84 66.67
C VAL A 101 7.95 -25.99 65.53
N THR A 102 8.15 -26.38 64.28
CA THR A 102 7.51 -25.76 63.11
C THR A 102 6.98 -26.86 62.21
N LEU A 103 5.66 -26.86 62.00
CA LEU A 103 4.99 -27.67 60.99
C LEU A 103 4.78 -26.81 59.73
N PHE A 104 5.45 -27.15 58.64
CA PHE A 104 5.23 -26.56 57.33
C PHE A 104 4.29 -27.44 56.52
N TYR A 105 3.38 -26.81 55.78
CA TYR A 105 2.61 -27.45 54.71
C TYR A 105 2.76 -26.62 53.44
N THR A 106 3.22 -27.25 52.36
CA THR A 106 3.38 -26.65 51.05
C THR A 106 2.15 -26.95 50.20
N ALA A 107 1.24 -25.98 50.07
CA ALA A 107 0.08 -26.09 49.19
C ALA A 107 0.44 -25.61 47.77
N PRO A 108 0.23 -26.41 46.70
CA PRO A 108 0.41 -25.93 45.34
C PRO A 108 -0.80 -25.07 44.94
N PHE A 109 -0.70 -23.74 45.06
CA PHE A 109 -1.72 -22.83 44.51
C PHE A 109 -1.10 -21.86 43.51
N LYS A 110 -1.77 -21.67 42.37
CA LYS A 110 -1.43 -20.64 41.38
C LYS A 110 -2.25 -19.40 41.67
N LEU A 111 -1.68 -18.41 42.36
CA LEU A 111 -2.30 -17.10 42.52
C LEU A 111 -2.14 -16.32 41.19
N LYS A 112 -3.23 -16.08 40.46
CA LYS A 112 -3.22 -15.17 39.29
C LYS A 112 -3.17 -13.73 39.78
N ILE A 113 -1.99 -13.14 39.85
CA ILE A 113 -1.83 -11.69 39.99
C ILE A 113 -2.33 -11.07 38.66
N PRO A 114 -3.29 -10.13 38.66
CA PRO A 114 -3.68 -9.44 37.44
C PRO A 114 -2.46 -8.72 36.87
N GLY A 115 -1.96 -9.19 35.71
CA GLY A 115 -0.85 -8.56 35.02
C GLY A 115 -1.16 -7.08 34.75
N LYS A 116 -0.11 -6.23 34.69
CA LYS A 116 -0.21 -4.82 34.26
C LYS A 116 -1.22 -4.74 33.12
N ARG A 117 -2.34 -4.03 33.31
CA ARG A 117 -3.30 -3.75 32.22
C ARG A 117 -2.47 -3.25 31.04
N LYS A 118 -2.50 -3.98 29.91
CA LYS A 118 -1.96 -3.45 28.65
C LYS A 118 -2.67 -2.13 28.42
N THR A 119 -1.95 -1.02 28.56
CA THR A 119 -2.46 0.28 28.18
C THR A 119 -2.61 0.24 26.66
N GLU A 120 -3.85 0.32 26.18
CA GLU A 120 -4.10 0.32 24.73
C GLU A 120 -3.50 1.58 24.12
N SER A 121 -2.69 1.42 23.07
CA SER A 121 -2.28 2.55 22.25
C SER A 121 -3.47 3.04 21.42
N LEU A 122 -3.67 4.35 21.34
CA LEU A 122 -4.81 4.96 20.66
C LEU A 122 -4.38 6.15 19.79
N LEU A 123 -4.63 6.05 18.49
CA LEU A 123 -4.56 7.20 17.59
C LEU A 123 -5.98 7.68 17.27
N VAL A 124 -6.28 8.92 17.62
CA VAL A 124 -7.53 9.60 17.27
C VAL A 124 -7.27 10.59 16.15
N LEU A 125 -7.94 10.41 15.01
CA LEU A 125 -7.91 11.39 13.92
C LEU A 125 -9.24 12.12 13.86
N ARG A 126 -9.21 13.44 13.73
CA ARG A 126 -10.37 14.31 13.44
C ARG A 126 -10.27 14.78 12.01
N ILE A 127 -11.13 14.29 11.13
CA ILE A 127 -11.11 14.61 9.70
C ILE A 127 -12.13 15.72 9.45
N ARG A 128 -11.67 16.83 8.90
CA ARG A 128 -12.49 18.04 8.71
C ARG A 128 -12.21 18.69 7.37
N ASP A 129 -13.19 19.44 6.89
CA ASP A 129 -13.02 20.34 5.75
C ASP A 129 -12.02 21.46 6.09
N ARG A 130 -11.08 21.77 5.19
CA ARG A 130 -10.08 22.83 5.39
C ARG A 130 -10.72 24.20 5.60
N LYS A 131 -11.71 24.56 4.78
CA LYS A 131 -12.30 25.90 4.73
C LYS A 131 -13.35 26.09 5.83
N TYR A 132 -14.29 25.16 5.93
CA TYR A 132 -15.47 25.31 6.79
C TYR A 132 -15.34 24.60 8.13
N ARG A 133 -14.29 23.79 8.33
CA ARG A 133 -13.99 23.06 9.59
C ARG A 133 -15.06 22.07 10.07
N TYR A 134 -16.12 21.83 9.29
CA TYR A 134 -17.12 20.83 9.64
C TYR A 134 -16.53 19.40 9.51
N PRO A 135 -17.05 18.44 10.29
CA PRO A 135 -16.57 17.06 10.30
C PRO A 135 -16.86 16.33 8.99
N LEU A 136 -15.90 15.51 8.53
CA LEU A 136 -16.03 14.72 7.32
C LEU A 136 -16.12 13.24 7.67
N SER A 137 -17.13 12.55 7.11
CA SER A 137 -17.15 11.09 7.04
C SER A 137 -16.35 10.62 5.82
N ALA A 138 -15.10 10.23 6.05
CA ALA A 138 -14.11 9.85 5.07
C ALA A 138 -13.69 8.39 5.30
N GLN A 139 -13.29 7.71 4.23
CA GLN A 139 -12.64 6.42 4.31
C GLN A 139 -11.19 6.59 4.80
N VAL A 140 -10.77 5.76 5.74
CA VAL A 140 -9.45 5.80 6.36
C VAL A 140 -8.82 4.41 6.28
N ASP A 141 -7.88 4.26 5.34
CA ASP A 141 -7.09 3.06 5.16
C ASP A 141 -5.82 3.15 6.02
N VAL A 142 -5.67 2.25 6.99
CA VAL A 142 -4.52 2.15 7.90
C VAL A 142 -3.68 0.94 7.53
N LEU A 143 -2.45 1.18 7.08
CA LEU A 143 -1.45 0.18 6.77
C LEU A 143 -0.49 0.04 7.96
N TYR A 144 -0.20 -1.19 8.37
CA TYR A 144 0.67 -1.47 9.52
C TYR A 144 1.35 -2.84 9.40
N GLY A 145 2.52 -2.99 10.00
CA GLY A 145 3.32 -4.22 9.92
C GLY A 145 3.61 -4.66 8.49
N GLU A 146 3.92 -5.94 8.30
CA GLU A 146 4.11 -6.53 6.97
C GLU A 146 2.74 -6.72 6.29
N ASN A 147 2.37 -5.78 5.41
CA ASN A 147 1.20 -5.81 4.52
C ASN A 147 -0.19 -5.92 5.18
N LYS A 148 -0.36 -5.60 6.48
CA LYS A 148 -1.69 -5.59 7.08
C LYS A 148 -2.38 -4.25 6.80
N LYS A 149 -3.69 -4.32 6.52
CA LYS A 149 -4.54 -3.16 6.23
C LYS A 149 -5.85 -3.26 7.01
N ILE A 150 -6.26 -2.15 7.63
CA ILE A 150 -7.63 -1.96 8.14
C ILE A 150 -8.24 -0.76 7.43
N THR A 151 -9.47 -0.89 6.96
CA THR A 151 -10.25 0.23 6.41
C THR A 151 -11.33 0.62 7.41
N LEU A 152 -11.33 1.89 7.82
CA LEU A 152 -12.30 2.49 8.73
C LEU A 152 -13.04 3.62 8.00
N LYS A 153 -14.10 4.11 8.64
CA LYS A 153 -14.82 5.31 8.21
C LYS A 153 -14.90 6.25 9.40
N SER A 154 -14.59 7.54 9.20
CA SER A 154 -14.79 8.52 10.28
C SER A 154 -16.27 8.81 10.51
N ASP A 155 -16.57 9.09 11.76
CA ASP A 155 -17.91 9.41 12.24
C ASP A 155 -18.47 10.67 11.51
N PRO A 156 -19.71 10.65 11.03
CA PRO A 156 -20.29 11.78 10.29
C PRO A 156 -20.62 12.99 11.15
N GLN A 157 -20.86 12.84 12.45
CA GLN A 157 -21.24 13.91 13.36
C GLN A 157 -20.05 14.67 13.92
N ASN A 158 -18.92 13.97 14.18
CA ASN A 158 -17.75 14.59 14.80
C ASN A 158 -16.44 14.44 14.00
N GLY A 159 -16.44 13.62 12.95
CA GLY A 159 -15.30 13.41 12.05
C GLY A 159 -14.19 12.56 12.66
N GLU A 160 -14.43 11.93 13.81
CA GLU A 160 -13.43 11.13 14.50
C GLU A 160 -13.31 9.71 13.95
N VAL A 161 -12.10 9.19 13.95
CA VAL A 161 -11.80 7.75 13.81
C VAL A 161 -10.76 7.36 14.84
N HIS A 162 -10.96 6.21 15.48
CA HIS A 162 -10.13 5.71 16.56
C HIS A 162 -9.39 4.47 16.11
N ILE A 163 -8.06 4.50 16.17
CA ILE A 163 -7.17 3.43 15.68
C ILE A 163 -6.39 2.88 16.88
N ARG A 164 -6.68 1.64 17.25
CA ARG A 164 -6.05 0.95 18.39
C ARG A 164 -4.90 0.03 17.94
N LYS A 165 -3.82 0.62 17.42
CA LYS A 165 -2.63 -0.10 16.93
C LYS A 165 -1.36 0.65 17.30
N SER A 166 -0.38 -0.04 17.89
CA SER A 166 0.98 0.46 18.12
C SER A 166 1.89 0.19 16.92
N GLY A 167 3.04 0.86 16.89
CA GLY A 167 4.06 0.75 15.85
C GLY A 167 3.92 1.81 14.75
N GLY A 168 4.60 1.58 13.63
CA GLY A 168 4.53 2.44 12.45
C GLY A 168 3.23 2.22 11.67
N LEU A 169 2.47 3.30 11.50
CA LEU A 169 1.19 3.33 10.79
C LEU A 169 1.29 4.29 9.60
N THR A 170 0.88 3.82 8.43
CA THR A 170 0.68 4.67 7.24
C THR A 170 -0.81 4.80 6.99
N ILE A 171 -1.32 6.03 7.04
CA ILE A 171 -2.75 6.33 7.01
C ILE A 171 -3.05 7.02 5.69
N ARG A 172 -3.99 6.48 4.93
CA ARG A 172 -4.49 7.07 3.68
C ARG A 172 -5.96 7.41 3.84
N ILE A 173 -6.31 8.68 3.64
CA ILE A 173 -7.64 9.22 3.85
C ILE A 173 -8.23 9.61 2.50
N LYS A 174 -9.44 9.12 2.22
CA LYS A 174 -10.16 9.38 0.97
C LYS A 174 -11.58 9.85 1.27
N LYS A 175 -12.00 10.93 0.60
CA LYS A 175 -13.38 11.42 0.61
C LYS A 175 -13.70 11.96 -0.78
N GLU A 176 -14.82 11.52 -1.34
CA GLU A 176 -15.35 12.05 -2.59
C GLU A 176 -15.49 13.57 -2.53
N GLY A 177 -15.02 14.26 -3.58
CA GLY A 177 -14.96 15.72 -3.64
C GLY A 177 -13.78 16.36 -2.90
N TYR A 178 -12.82 15.58 -2.40
CA TYR A 178 -11.63 16.08 -1.69
C TYR A 178 -10.33 15.44 -2.19
N TYR A 179 -9.23 16.18 -2.07
CA TYR A 179 -7.90 15.63 -2.33
C TYR A 179 -7.56 14.55 -1.29
N PRO A 180 -7.04 13.38 -1.72
CA PRO A 180 -6.62 12.35 -0.79
C PRO A 180 -5.42 12.82 0.04
N CYS A 181 -5.38 12.43 1.30
CA CYS A 181 -4.28 12.76 2.21
C CYS A 181 -3.60 11.47 2.67
N SER A 182 -2.27 11.46 2.75
CA SER A 182 -1.51 10.36 3.33
C SER A 182 -0.54 10.88 4.39
N LEU A 183 -0.42 10.18 5.50
CA LEU A 183 0.52 10.52 6.56
C LEU A 183 1.05 9.27 7.28
N SER A 184 2.24 9.38 7.84
CA SER A 184 2.84 8.34 8.68
C SER A 184 2.87 8.77 10.14
N VAL A 185 2.53 7.86 11.04
CA VAL A 185 2.56 8.05 12.50
C VAL A 185 3.24 6.85 13.13
N TYR A 186 4.13 7.09 14.08
CA TYR A 186 4.65 6.03 14.95
C TYR A 186 3.99 6.17 16.32
N LEU A 187 3.38 5.10 16.83
CA LEU A 187 2.66 5.10 18.11
C LEU A 187 3.27 4.08 19.09
N LYS A 188 3.79 4.53 20.22
CA LYS A 188 4.37 3.67 21.26
C LYS A 188 3.28 2.88 22.00
N GLU A 189 3.66 1.80 22.67
CA GLU A 189 2.73 1.03 23.51
C GLU A 189 2.16 1.91 24.64
N GLY A 190 0.84 1.92 24.79
CA GLY A 190 0.12 2.75 25.76
C GLY A 190 0.02 4.24 25.43
N GLU A 191 0.56 4.68 24.30
CA GLU A 191 0.53 6.09 23.88
C GLU A 191 -0.82 6.46 23.26
N THR A 192 -1.29 7.67 23.55
CA THR A 192 -2.44 8.27 22.85
C THR A 192 -2.01 9.51 22.07
N ILE A 193 -2.23 9.49 20.75
CA ILE A 193 -2.00 10.64 19.86
C ILE A 193 -3.33 11.12 19.32
N LYS A 194 -3.55 12.44 19.32
CA LYS A 194 -4.70 13.08 18.67
C LYS A 194 -4.21 14.00 17.57
N LYS A 195 -4.71 13.83 16.34
CA LYS A 195 -4.39 14.70 15.21
C LYS A 195 -5.65 15.17 14.49
N THR A 196 -5.64 16.42 14.05
CA THR A 196 -6.67 16.95 13.15
C THR A 196 -6.14 16.93 11.74
N ILE A 197 -6.86 16.26 10.84
CA ILE A 197 -6.58 16.22 9.41
C ILE A 197 -7.55 17.13 8.69
N LEU A 198 -7.00 18.01 7.87
CA LEU A 198 -7.77 18.98 7.11
C LEU A 198 -7.70 18.58 5.64
N LEU A 199 -8.85 18.25 5.06
CA LEU A 199 -8.93 17.91 3.64
C LEU A 199 -9.36 19.13 2.84
N ASP A 200 -8.65 19.36 1.74
CA ASP A 200 -8.98 20.38 0.75
C ASP A 200 -9.97 19.82 -0.25
N ARG A 201 -11.03 20.58 -0.55
CA ARG A 201 -12.00 20.22 -1.58
C ARG A 201 -11.32 20.24 -2.96
N VAL A 202 -11.70 19.30 -3.80
CA VAL A 202 -11.34 19.32 -5.21
C VAL A 202 -11.93 20.60 -5.82
N GLN A 203 -11.07 21.34 -6.51
CA GLN A 203 -11.46 22.51 -7.28
C GLN A 203 -10.98 22.26 -8.69
N GLU A 204 -11.93 22.05 -9.60
CA GLU A 204 -11.64 21.80 -11.01
C GLU A 204 -10.86 22.98 -11.60
N SER A 205 -9.72 22.64 -12.17
CA SER A 205 -8.91 23.56 -12.95
C SER A 205 -9.13 23.32 -14.43
N PHE A 206 -8.99 24.37 -15.22
CA PHE A 206 -9.23 24.29 -16.66
C PHE A 206 -7.99 24.71 -17.43
N VAL A 207 -7.62 23.93 -18.44
CA VAL A 207 -6.67 24.35 -19.47
C VAL A 207 -7.45 24.48 -20.77
N TYR A 208 -7.39 25.63 -21.40
CA TYR A 208 -8.15 25.89 -22.61
C TYR A 208 -7.34 26.74 -23.57
N GLY A 209 -7.75 26.74 -24.82
CA GLY A 209 -7.15 27.58 -25.84
C GLY A 209 -7.46 27.06 -27.23
N PHE A 210 -6.63 27.47 -28.17
CA PHE A 210 -6.79 27.16 -29.58
C PHE A 210 -5.51 26.57 -30.15
N VAL A 211 -5.65 25.75 -31.18
CA VAL A 211 -4.53 25.27 -31.99
C VAL A 211 -4.61 25.92 -33.37
N TYR A 212 -3.52 26.57 -33.77
CA TYR A 212 -3.41 27.29 -35.04
C TYR A 212 -2.31 26.70 -35.91
N GLU A 213 -2.41 26.92 -37.23
CA GLU A 213 -1.28 26.74 -38.13
C GLU A 213 -0.28 27.88 -37.93
N LYS A 214 0.99 27.53 -37.68
CA LYS A 214 2.05 28.48 -37.34
C LYS A 214 2.23 29.52 -38.44
N GLY A 215 2.31 30.78 -38.05
CA GLY A 215 2.40 31.91 -38.98
C GLY A 215 1.05 32.35 -39.56
N THR A 216 -0.05 31.72 -39.18
CA THR A 216 -1.41 32.07 -39.63
C THR A 216 -2.37 32.20 -38.45
N ILE A 217 -3.58 32.71 -38.71
CA ILE A 217 -4.72 32.67 -37.79
C ILE A 217 -5.65 31.48 -38.06
N HIS A 218 -5.26 30.57 -38.96
CA HIS A 218 -6.13 29.47 -39.37
C HIS A 218 -6.20 28.40 -38.26
N PRO A 219 -7.39 28.14 -37.70
CA PRO A 219 -7.53 27.14 -36.64
C PRO A 219 -7.41 25.73 -37.19
N ILE A 220 -6.84 24.83 -36.39
CA ILE A 220 -6.69 23.42 -36.74
C ILE A 220 -7.67 22.58 -35.90
N SER A 221 -8.70 22.05 -36.56
CA SER A 221 -9.64 21.09 -35.98
C SER A 221 -9.05 19.68 -35.88
N GLY A 222 -9.61 18.80 -35.04
CA GLY A 222 -9.18 17.39 -35.01
C GLY A 222 -7.75 17.16 -34.47
N VAL A 223 -7.13 18.15 -33.84
CA VAL A 223 -5.83 18.00 -33.19
C VAL A 223 -6.04 17.28 -31.87
N ARG A 224 -5.28 16.20 -31.63
CA ARG A 224 -5.33 15.50 -30.35
C ARG A 224 -4.31 16.08 -29.38
N ILE A 225 -4.75 16.37 -28.17
CA ILE A 225 -3.96 16.93 -27.08
C ILE A 225 -3.98 15.92 -25.94
N TYR A 226 -2.86 15.21 -25.76
CA TYR A 226 -2.65 14.33 -24.63
C TYR A 226 -2.15 15.14 -23.44
N TYR A 227 -2.64 14.84 -22.24
CA TYR A 227 -2.14 15.40 -21.00
C TYR A 227 -1.74 14.27 -20.05
N GLU A 228 -0.60 14.44 -19.39
CA GLU A 228 0.00 13.42 -18.52
C GLU A 228 0.55 14.07 -17.26
N GLY A 229 0.22 13.50 -16.10
CA GLY A 229 0.58 14.03 -14.79
C GLY A 229 -0.15 13.27 -13.67
N PRO A 230 -0.60 13.97 -12.60
CA PRO A 230 -1.45 13.39 -11.55
C PRO A 230 -2.77 12.77 -12.06
N GLN A 231 -3.22 13.23 -13.22
CA GLN A 231 -4.33 12.72 -14.03
C GLN A 231 -3.82 12.63 -15.48
N SER A 232 -4.33 11.67 -16.27
CA SER A 232 -3.97 11.55 -17.68
C SER A 232 -5.20 11.34 -18.54
N GLY A 233 -5.10 11.73 -19.81
CA GLY A 233 -6.16 11.57 -20.81
C GLY A 233 -5.86 12.37 -22.06
N ASP A 234 -6.86 12.54 -22.92
CA ASP A 234 -6.74 13.32 -24.13
C ASP A 234 -8.04 14.04 -24.49
N VAL A 235 -7.90 15.12 -25.26
CA VAL A 235 -9.01 15.85 -25.89
C VAL A 235 -8.70 16.09 -27.35
N ILE A 236 -9.74 16.31 -28.15
CA ILE A 236 -9.61 16.64 -29.57
C ILE A 236 -10.16 18.05 -29.80
N THR A 237 -9.47 18.86 -30.61
CA THR A 237 -9.94 20.21 -30.94
C THR A 237 -11.24 20.16 -31.75
N SER A 238 -12.14 21.09 -31.47
CA SER A 238 -13.39 21.24 -32.21
C SER A 238 -13.17 21.84 -33.61
N ALA A 239 -14.25 22.04 -34.37
CA ALA A 239 -14.18 22.59 -35.74
C ALA A 239 -13.48 23.95 -35.84
N ASN A 240 -13.53 24.77 -34.77
CA ASN A 240 -12.85 26.08 -34.72
C ASN A 240 -11.46 26.03 -34.06
N GLY A 241 -10.89 24.83 -33.88
CA GLY A 241 -9.56 24.63 -33.29
C GLY A 241 -9.48 24.83 -31.78
N SER A 242 -10.60 25.09 -31.09
CA SER A 242 -10.63 25.23 -29.63
C SER A 242 -10.58 23.88 -28.91
N TYR A 243 -10.02 23.89 -27.71
CA TYR A 243 -10.03 22.76 -26.78
C TYR A 243 -10.21 23.22 -25.33
N LYS A 244 -10.66 22.29 -24.48
CA LYS A 244 -10.76 22.47 -23.03
C LYS A 244 -10.47 21.15 -22.32
N ILE A 245 -9.57 21.19 -21.36
CA ILE A 245 -9.20 20.08 -20.46
C ILE A 245 -9.68 20.45 -19.06
N THR A 246 -10.37 19.52 -18.39
CA THR A 246 -10.75 19.63 -16.97
C THR A 246 -9.78 18.78 -16.16
N LEU A 247 -9.08 19.42 -15.22
CA LEU A 247 -8.08 18.79 -14.36
C LEU A 247 -8.55 18.89 -12.92
N GLU A 248 -8.84 17.73 -12.32
CA GLU A 248 -9.29 17.63 -10.94
C GLU A 248 -8.13 17.56 -9.96
N ARG A 249 -6.91 17.25 -10.43
CA ARG A 249 -5.73 17.05 -9.59
C ARG A 249 -4.68 18.12 -9.88
N PRO A 250 -4.23 18.91 -8.89
CA PRO A 250 -3.17 19.88 -9.09
C PRO A 250 -1.82 19.19 -9.22
N GLY A 251 -0.86 19.88 -9.84
CA GLY A 251 0.49 19.40 -10.05
C GLY A 251 1.00 19.72 -11.45
N GLU A 252 2.10 19.08 -11.80
CA GLU A 252 2.75 19.26 -13.09
C GLU A 252 2.09 18.37 -14.15
N TYR A 253 1.77 18.96 -15.30
CA TYR A 253 1.21 18.27 -16.46
C TYR A 253 2.05 18.54 -17.69
N VAL A 254 2.34 17.47 -18.44
CA VAL A 254 2.91 17.55 -19.77
C VAL A 254 1.77 17.46 -20.78
N LEU A 255 1.63 18.49 -21.61
CA LEU A 255 0.70 18.54 -22.72
C LEU A 255 1.46 18.18 -24.00
N LYS A 256 0.98 17.19 -24.75
CA LYS A 256 1.56 16.74 -26.02
C LYS A 256 0.52 16.89 -27.11
N VAL A 257 0.85 17.64 -28.15
CA VAL A 257 -0.06 18.00 -29.24
C VAL A 257 0.35 17.29 -30.51
N THR A 258 -0.60 16.56 -31.09
CA THR A 258 -0.35 15.72 -32.27
C THR A 258 -1.51 15.83 -33.25
N LYS A 259 -1.17 16.03 -34.52
CA LYS A 259 -2.07 15.84 -35.66
C LYS A 259 -1.27 15.41 -36.87
N PHE A 260 -1.78 14.47 -37.65
CA PHE A 260 -1.15 14.08 -38.91
C PHE A 260 -0.98 15.29 -39.85
N GLY A 261 0.17 15.37 -40.53
CA GLY A 261 0.52 16.49 -41.42
C GLY A 261 1.01 17.75 -40.72
N PHE A 262 1.13 17.73 -39.39
CA PHE A 262 1.62 18.85 -38.59
C PHE A 262 2.80 18.45 -37.70
N SER A 263 3.65 19.41 -37.35
CA SER A 263 4.71 19.24 -36.35
C SER A 263 4.10 18.88 -35.00
N ARG A 264 4.81 18.06 -34.23
CA ARG A 264 4.45 17.82 -32.82
C ARG A 264 4.90 19.00 -31.97
N ASP A 265 4.14 19.31 -30.94
CA ASP A 265 4.52 20.27 -29.93
C ASP A 265 4.26 19.69 -28.53
N SER A 266 5.01 20.13 -27.54
CA SER A 266 4.82 19.74 -26.16
C SER A 266 5.19 20.86 -25.20
N THR A 267 4.42 20.98 -24.12
CA THR A 267 4.69 21.97 -23.08
C THR A 267 4.40 21.40 -21.71
N THR A 268 5.03 21.93 -20.69
CA THR A 268 4.72 21.62 -19.30
C THR A 268 4.00 22.80 -18.66
N ILE A 269 2.96 22.50 -17.89
CA ILE A 269 2.24 23.49 -17.07
C ILE A 269 2.13 23.01 -15.64
N ILE A 270 2.17 23.95 -14.70
CA ILE A 270 1.88 23.69 -13.28
C ILE A 270 0.46 24.14 -13.00
N VAL A 271 -0.37 23.21 -12.56
CA VAL A 271 -1.81 23.41 -12.35
C VAL A 271 -2.10 23.50 -10.86
N ASP A 272 -2.59 24.66 -10.45
CA ASP A 272 -3.10 24.94 -9.11
C ASP A 272 -4.61 24.69 -9.06
N PRO A 273 -5.18 24.34 -7.89
CA PRO A 273 -6.62 24.09 -7.73
C PRO A 273 -7.49 25.30 -8.12
N GLY A 274 -8.56 25.05 -8.88
CA GLY A 274 -9.56 26.05 -9.25
C GLY A 274 -9.10 27.13 -10.24
N ARG A 275 -7.86 27.03 -10.74
CA ARG A 275 -7.29 28.01 -11.69
C ARG A 275 -7.64 27.68 -13.13
N LYS A 276 -7.67 28.72 -13.96
CA LYS A 276 -7.89 28.64 -15.40
C LYS A 276 -6.60 29.04 -16.12
N TYR A 277 -6.16 28.21 -17.05
CA TYR A 277 -4.93 28.38 -17.82
C TYR A 277 -5.29 28.50 -19.29
N SER A 278 -4.88 29.61 -19.91
CA SER A 278 -4.97 29.80 -21.36
C SER A 278 -3.66 29.35 -22.00
N LYS A 279 -3.72 28.41 -22.94
CA LYS A 279 -2.57 27.94 -23.70
C LYS A 279 -2.97 27.73 -25.16
N ASN A 280 -2.32 28.43 -26.07
CA ASN A 280 -2.44 28.18 -27.49
C ASN A 280 -1.25 27.36 -27.98
N PHE A 281 -1.48 26.60 -29.06
CA PHE A 281 -0.43 25.87 -29.78
C PHE A 281 -0.39 26.34 -31.23
N TYR A 282 0.81 26.33 -31.82
CA TYR A 282 1.05 26.79 -33.19
C TYR A 282 1.86 25.72 -33.92
N LEU A 283 1.18 24.93 -34.76
CA LEU A 283 1.80 23.78 -35.42
C LEU A 283 2.21 24.16 -36.84
N GLU A 284 3.44 23.79 -37.22
CA GLU A 284 3.89 23.92 -38.61
C GLU A 284 3.31 22.78 -39.43
N LYS A 285 2.96 23.04 -40.69
CA LYS A 285 2.71 21.95 -41.64
C LYS A 285 3.99 21.15 -41.79
N SER A 286 3.94 19.92 -41.30
CA SER A 286 4.99 18.94 -41.51
C SER A 286 4.37 17.86 -42.38
N PHE A 287 4.47 18.05 -43.68
CA PHE A 287 4.42 16.92 -44.59
C PHE A 287 5.68 16.11 -44.29
N LYS A 288 5.66 15.26 -43.26
CA LYS A 288 6.41 14.02 -43.40
C LYS A 288 5.84 13.41 -44.66
N GLU A 289 6.54 13.59 -45.78
CA GLU A 289 6.28 12.84 -46.98
C GLU A 289 6.16 11.40 -46.53
N VAL A 290 4.93 10.89 -46.55
CA VAL A 290 4.73 9.46 -46.43
C VAL A 290 5.31 8.95 -47.72
N LYS A 291 6.62 8.68 -47.71
CA LYS A 291 7.31 8.04 -48.82
C LYS A 291 6.46 6.81 -49.11
N LEU A 292 5.92 6.74 -50.33
CA LEU A 292 5.07 5.64 -50.77
C LEU A 292 5.94 4.38 -50.73
N GLU A 293 5.98 3.70 -49.58
CA GLU A 293 6.75 2.48 -49.40
C GLU A 293 6.03 1.36 -50.17
N MET A 294 6.72 0.70 -51.08
CA MET A 294 6.16 -0.36 -51.91
C MET A 294 6.51 -1.73 -51.33
N ILE A 295 5.61 -2.70 -51.48
CA ILE A 295 5.87 -4.09 -51.12
C ILE A 295 5.94 -4.92 -52.40
N HIS A 296 7.03 -5.68 -52.57
CA HIS A 296 7.25 -6.51 -53.75
C HIS A 296 6.86 -7.98 -53.50
N PHE A 297 6.44 -8.65 -54.57
CA PHE A 297 5.97 -10.04 -54.53
C PHE A 297 6.75 -10.94 -55.50
N GLU A 298 6.79 -12.24 -55.19
CA GLU A 298 7.24 -13.24 -56.16
C GLU A 298 6.27 -13.36 -57.33
N THR A 299 6.79 -13.87 -58.44
CA THR A 299 6.01 -14.20 -59.63
C THR A 299 4.86 -15.14 -59.27
N ALA A 300 3.66 -14.83 -59.74
CA ALA A 300 2.43 -15.60 -59.49
C ALA A 300 2.04 -15.82 -58.01
N MET A 301 2.65 -15.11 -57.06
CA MET A 301 2.37 -15.25 -55.63
C MET A 301 1.77 -13.99 -55.02
N ALA A 302 0.93 -14.19 -54.01
CA ALA A 302 0.35 -13.14 -53.16
C ALA A 302 0.84 -13.21 -51.70
N ASP A 303 1.73 -14.16 -51.37
CA ASP A 303 2.22 -14.33 -50.01
C ASP A 303 3.25 -13.24 -49.66
N LEU A 304 3.14 -12.71 -48.44
CA LEU A 304 4.03 -11.67 -47.94
C LEU A 304 5.42 -12.24 -47.62
N LYS A 305 6.44 -11.65 -48.23
CA LYS A 305 7.84 -12.00 -47.95
C LYS A 305 8.32 -11.43 -46.60
N PRO A 306 9.38 -12.00 -45.99
CA PRO A 306 9.98 -11.46 -44.77
C PRO A 306 10.31 -9.96 -44.83
N GLU A 307 10.74 -9.46 -45.98
CA GLU A 307 11.15 -8.07 -46.21
C GLU A 307 9.96 -7.10 -46.19
N ALA A 308 8.73 -7.60 -46.41
CA ALA A 308 7.52 -6.79 -46.34
C ALA A 308 7.14 -6.43 -44.89
N TYR A 309 7.50 -7.27 -43.91
CA TYR A 309 7.04 -7.09 -42.53
C TYR A 309 7.54 -5.81 -41.86
N PRO A 310 8.80 -5.36 -42.01
CA PRO A 310 9.24 -4.06 -41.48
C PRO A 310 8.42 -2.88 -42.02
N ILE A 311 8.13 -2.87 -43.32
CA ILE A 311 7.31 -1.84 -43.99
C ILE A 311 5.89 -1.87 -43.43
N LEU A 312 5.25 -3.05 -43.45
CA LEU A 312 3.89 -3.23 -42.92
C LEU A 312 3.79 -2.90 -41.43
N ASN A 313 4.85 -3.16 -40.65
CA ASN A 313 4.87 -2.81 -39.25
C ASN A 313 4.92 -1.29 -39.03
N ARG A 314 5.68 -0.57 -39.86
CA ARG A 314 5.69 0.91 -39.81
C ARG A 314 4.32 1.47 -40.18
N ILE A 315 3.72 0.99 -41.27
CA ILE A 315 2.39 1.40 -41.72
C ILE A 315 1.33 1.06 -40.66
N GLY A 316 1.37 -0.15 -40.09
CA GLY A 316 0.44 -0.56 -39.04
C GLY A 316 0.54 0.30 -37.78
N LYS A 317 1.74 0.58 -37.28
CA LYS A 317 1.96 1.50 -36.15
C LYS A 317 1.49 2.91 -36.45
N PHE A 318 1.76 3.40 -37.67
CA PHE A 318 1.29 4.70 -38.13
C PHE A 318 -0.24 4.78 -38.12
N LEU A 319 -0.94 3.76 -38.63
CA LEU A 319 -2.41 3.74 -38.63
C LEU A 319 -2.99 3.59 -37.21
N GLN A 320 -2.29 2.95 -36.27
CA GLN A 320 -2.67 2.95 -34.86
C GLN A 320 -2.49 4.33 -34.21
N GLU A 321 -1.40 5.02 -34.55
CA GLU A 321 -1.08 6.35 -34.02
C GLU A 321 -2.04 7.43 -34.52
N TYR A 322 -2.52 7.32 -35.76
CA TYR A 322 -3.46 8.27 -36.38
C TYR A 322 -4.78 7.57 -36.77
N PRO A 323 -5.71 7.35 -35.82
CA PRO A 323 -6.98 6.65 -36.06
C PRO A 323 -7.88 7.26 -37.14
N GLU A 324 -7.70 8.54 -37.44
CA GLU A 324 -8.45 9.31 -38.44
C GLU A 324 -8.03 9.01 -39.88
N VAL A 325 -6.80 8.52 -40.09
CA VAL A 325 -6.24 8.34 -41.43
C VAL A 325 -6.87 7.12 -42.11
N LYS A 326 -7.26 7.28 -43.38
CA LYS A 326 -7.65 6.18 -44.28
C LYS A 326 -6.63 6.00 -45.39
N ILE A 327 -6.36 4.74 -45.73
CA ILE A 327 -5.44 4.39 -46.82
C ILE A 327 -6.14 3.58 -47.90
N ARG A 328 -5.62 3.70 -49.12
CA ARG A 328 -5.86 2.78 -50.24
C ARG A 328 -4.64 1.92 -50.46
N VAL A 329 -4.86 0.63 -50.65
CA VAL A 329 -3.86 -0.38 -50.96
C VAL A 329 -4.08 -0.84 -52.39
N SER A 330 -3.14 -0.53 -53.27
CA SER A 330 -3.27 -0.78 -54.72
C SER A 330 -2.36 -1.93 -55.15
N GLY A 331 -2.93 -3.03 -55.66
CA GLY A 331 -2.17 -4.18 -56.16
C GLY A 331 -1.86 -4.10 -57.65
N HIS A 332 -0.65 -4.53 -58.03
CA HIS A 332 -0.14 -4.56 -59.40
C HIS A 332 0.56 -5.88 -59.72
N THR A 333 0.59 -6.24 -61.01
CA THR A 333 1.31 -7.40 -61.56
C THR A 333 2.33 -6.97 -62.61
N ASP A 334 3.18 -7.91 -63.03
CA ASP A 334 3.88 -7.80 -64.30
C ASP A 334 2.94 -8.28 -65.44
N PRO A 335 3.28 -8.11 -66.72
CA PRO A 335 2.35 -8.31 -67.83
C PRO A 335 2.26 -9.77 -68.27
N ARG A 336 3.00 -10.69 -67.64
CA ARG A 336 2.88 -12.11 -67.97
C ARG A 336 1.49 -12.56 -67.57
N GLU A 337 0.71 -13.04 -68.53
CA GLU A 337 -0.59 -13.61 -68.24
C GLU A 337 -0.41 -14.85 -67.35
N ILE A 338 -1.29 -14.96 -66.34
CA ILE A 338 -1.32 -16.10 -65.45
C ILE A 338 -2.69 -16.76 -65.52
N HIS A 339 -2.68 -18.08 -65.42
CA HIS A 339 -3.86 -18.89 -65.19
C HIS A 339 -3.46 -20.07 -64.32
N THR A 340 -3.51 -19.86 -63.00
CA THR A 340 -3.08 -20.83 -61.99
C THR A 340 -4.31 -21.38 -61.26
N SER A 341 -4.15 -22.50 -60.55
CA SER A 341 -5.22 -23.03 -59.69
C SER A 341 -5.64 -22.08 -58.56
N ARG A 342 -4.77 -21.12 -58.18
CA ARG A 342 -5.01 -20.16 -57.10
C ARG A 342 -5.56 -18.81 -57.61
N PHE A 343 -5.18 -18.40 -58.82
CA PHE A 343 -5.57 -17.13 -59.44
C PHE A 343 -5.80 -17.35 -60.94
N ALA A 344 -7.01 -17.06 -61.41
CA ALA A 344 -7.43 -17.23 -62.80
C ALA A 344 -6.94 -16.10 -63.72
N SER A 345 -6.52 -14.95 -63.18
CA SER A 345 -6.02 -13.81 -63.96
C SER A 345 -5.12 -12.87 -63.16
N ASN A 346 -4.44 -11.94 -63.85
CA ASN A 346 -3.68 -10.86 -63.23
C ASN A 346 -4.56 -9.89 -62.41
N TRP A 347 -5.85 -9.78 -62.74
CA TRP A 347 -6.82 -9.03 -61.93
C TRP A 347 -7.05 -9.69 -60.57
N GLU A 348 -7.21 -11.00 -60.53
CA GLU A 348 -7.35 -11.74 -59.28
C GLU A 348 -6.06 -11.73 -58.46
N LEU A 349 -4.89 -11.89 -59.10
CA LEU A 349 -3.61 -11.84 -58.39
C LEU A 349 -3.32 -10.46 -57.79
N SER A 350 -3.54 -9.39 -58.55
CA SER A 350 -3.35 -8.03 -58.03
C SER A 350 -4.28 -7.74 -56.85
N ARG A 351 -5.55 -8.16 -56.94
CA ARG A 351 -6.50 -8.08 -55.83
C ARG A 351 -6.02 -8.89 -54.61
N ALA A 352 -5.61 -10.14 -54.80
CA ALA A 352 -5.16 -11.01 -53.72
C ALA A 352 -3.95 -10.45 -52.99
N ARG A 353 -2.99 -9.84 -53.71
CA ARG A 353 -1.83 -9.16 -53.09
C ARG A 353 -2.25 -8.01 -52.17
N ALA A 354 -3.17 -7.17 -52.63
CA ALA A 354 -3.72 -6.08 -51.81
C ALA A 354 -4.51 -6.62 -50.60
N GLU A 355 -5.25 -7.71 -50.77
CA GLU A 355 -5.97 -8.39 -49.68
C GLU A 355 -5.01 -8.97 -48.63
N SER A 356 -3.91 -9.63 -49.03
CA SER A 356 -2.90 -10.15 -48.09
C SER A 356 -2.27 -9.04 -47.23
N VAL A 357 -2.01 -7.87 -47.83
CA VAL A 357 -1.54 -6.68 -47.10
C VAL A 357 -2.61 -6.17 -46.13
N LYS A 358 -3.87 -6.00 -46.58
CA LYS A 358 -4.99 -5.56 -45.74
C LYS A 358 -5.20 -6.52 -44.56
N GLU A 359 -5.19 -7.81 -44.83
CA GLU A 359 -5.38 -8.85 -43.83
C GLU A 359 -4.29 -8.81 -42.75
N TYR A 360 -3.03 -8.62 -43.14
CA TYR A 360 -1.94 -8.46 -42.19
C TYR A 360 -2.13 -7.25 -41.27
N LEU A 361 -2.49 -6.09 -41.83
CA LEU A 361 -2.74 -4.86 -41.05
C LEU A 361 -3.91 -5.04 -40.07
N ILE A 362 -4.99 -5.69 -40.49
CA ILE A 362 -6.14 -5.99 -39.62
C ILE A 362 -5.74 -6.99 -38.53
N LYS A 363 -5.12 -8.12 -38.89
CA LYS A 363 -4.83 -9.20 -37.93
C LYS A 363 -3.82 -8.79 -36.88
N LYS A 364 -2.71 -8.17 -37.30
CA LYS A 364 -1.58 -7.82 -36.43
C LYS A 364 -1.78 -6.50 -35.68
N PHE A 365 -2.27 -5.47 -36.35
CA PHE A 365 -2.38 -4.12 -35.79
C PHE A 365 -3.80 -3.73 -35.39
N LYS A 366 -4.79 -4.61 -35.62
CA LYS A 366 -6.21 -4.38 -35.28
C LYS A 366 -6.76 -3.11 -35.93
N ILE A 367 -6.29 -2.80 -37.14
CA ILE A 367 -6.82 -1.67 -37.92
C ILE A 367 -8.23 -2.01 -38.38
N SER A 368 -9.17 -1.07 -38.23
CA SER A 368 -10.54 -1.25 -38.72
C SER A 368 -10.54 -1.46 -40.25
N PRO A 369 -11.26 -2.47 -40.77
CA PRO A 369 -11.34 -2.73 -42.22
C PRO A 369 -11.81 -1.52 -43.06
N ASP A 370 -12.65 -0.65 -42.50
CA ASP A 370 -13.22 0.55 -43.15
C ASP A 370 -12.21 1.69 -43.35
N ARG A 371 -11.00 1.52 -42.80
CA ARG A 371 -9.87 2.42 -42.97
C ARG A 371 -8.91 1.99 -44.08
N ILE A 372 -9.15 0.82 -44.68
CA ILE A 372 -8.30 0.24 -45.73
C ILE A 372 -9.17 -0.05 -46.97
N GLU A 373 -9.10 0.85 -47.95
CA GLU A 373 -9.66 0.65 -49.27
C GLU A 373 -8.72 -0.22 -50.10
N ILE A 374 -9.26 -1.13 -50.91
CA ILE A 374 -8.48 -1.94 -51.84
C ILE A 374 -8.73 -1.43 -53.25
N ALA A 375 -7.66 -1.24 -54.00
CA ALA A 375 -7.67 -1.08 -55.44
C ALA A 375 -6.74 -2.12 -56.07
N TYR A 376 -6.96 -2.45 -57.33
CA TYR A 376 -6.14 -3.41 -58.04
C TYR A 376 -6.21 -3.09 -59.53
N TYR A 377 -5.06 -3.15 -60.19
CA TYR A 377 -4.90 -2.63 -61.55
C TYR A 377 -4.26 -3.63 -62.50
N ALA A 378 -4.04 -4.88 -62.07
CA ALA A 378 -3.27 -5.87 -62.83
C ALA A 378 -1.95 -5.24 -63.33
N ASP A 379 -1.63 -5.40 -64.60
CA ASP A 379 -0.46 -4.90 -65.31
C ASP A 379 -0.68 -3.54 -66.00
N THR A 380 -1.86 -2.93 -65.85
CA THR A 380 -2.25 -1.70 -66.56
C THR A 380 -1.52 -0.43 -66.11
N ARG A 381 -0.76 -0.50 -65.00
CA ARG A 381 -0.01 0.63 -64.40
C ARG A 381 1.44 0.24 -64.05
N PRO A 382 2.30 0.01 -65.05
CA PRO A 382 3.71 -0.30 -64.82
C PRO A 382 4.48 0.96 -64.35
N ILE A 383 5.46 0.75 -63.47
CA ILE A 383 6.41 1.79 -63.01
C ILE A 383 7.83 1.58 -63.54
N ALA A 384 8.06 0.44 -64.18
CA ALA A 384 9.31 0.09 -64.83
C ALA A 384 9.03 -0.61 -66.17
N PRO A 385 10.00 -0.63 -67.10
CA PRO A 385 9.90 -1.41 -68.33
C PRO A 385 9.60 -2.89 -68.04
N ASN A 386 8.85 -3.53 -68.94
CA ASN A 386 8.44 -4.94 -68.80
C ASN A 386 9.32 -5.92 -69.61
N ASP A 387 10.38 -5.41 -70.22
CA ASP A 387 11.33 -6.13 -71.06
C ASP A 387 12.47 -6.79 -70.26
N THR A 388 12.61 -6.45 -68.98
CA THR A 388 13.64 -6.97 -68.08
C THR A 388 13.02 -7.61 -66.85
N GLU A 389 13.64 -8.68 -66.30
CA GLU A 389 13.14 -9.31 -65.08
C GLU A 389 13.19 -8.34 -63.88
N ASP A 390 14.19 -7.46 -63.81
CA ASP A 390 14.26 -6.40 -62.80
C ASP A 390 13.08 -5.42 -62.89
N GLY A 391 12.70 -5.05 -64.12
CA GLY A 391 11.55 -4.18 -64.35
C GLY A 391 10.23 -4.85 -64.00
N MET A 392 10.06 -6.12 -64.39
CA MET A 392 8.92 -6.93 -63.96
C MET A 392 8.85 -7.09 -62.44
N ALA A 393 9.98 -7.31 -61.76
CA ALA A 393 10.04 -7.39 -60.30
C ALA A 393 9.59 -6.09 -59.61
N LYS A 394 9.95 -4.94 -60.17
CA LYS A 394 9.44 -3.64 -59.71
C LYS A 394 7.94 -3.52 -59.91
N ASN A 395 7.39 -4.02 -61.02
CA ASN A 395 5.96 -3.95 -61.32
C ASN A 395 5.11 -4.88 -60.46
N ARG A 396 5.65 -6.02 -60.00
CA ARG A 396 5.02 -6.91 -59.01
C ARG A 396 5.01 -6.28 -57.62
N ARG A 397 4.09 -5.35 -57.38
CA ARG A 397 4.07 -4.54 -56.16
C ARG A 397 2.68 -4.27 -55.60
N VAL A 398 2.66 -3.81 -54.35
CA VAL A 398 1.54 -3.12 -53.72
C VAL A 398 1.98 -1.72 -53.31
N GLU A 399 1.14 -0.73 -53.61
CA GLU A 399 1.31 0.67 -53.25
C GLU A 399 0.31 1.09 -52.18
N PHE A 400 0.66 2.12 -51.41
CA PHE A 400 -0.18 2.68 -50.35
C PHE A 400 -0.43 4.15 -50.61
N GLU A 401 -1.67 4.60 -50.61
CA GLU A 401 -2.04 6.01 -50.77
C GLU A 401 -2.90 6.46 -49.58
N ILE A 402 -2.74 7.70 -49.10
CA ILE A 402 -3.65 8.28 -48.11
C ILE A 402 -4.81 8.97 -48.85
N ILE A 403 -6.03 8.46 -48.68
CA ILE A 403 -7.20 8.85 -49.49
C ILE A 403 -8.16 9.81 -48.81
N ARG A 404 -8.15 9.90 -47.48
CA ARG A 404 -8.97 10.88 -46.74
C ARG A 404 -8.17 11.49 -45.62
N ARG A 405 -8.07 12.82 -45.68
CA ARG A 405 -7.44 13.72 -44.71
C ARG A 405 -8.48 14.32 -43.77
#